data_AF-A0A4P8ZWN3-F1
#
_entry.id   AF-A0A4P8ZWN3-F1
#
_cell.length_a   1.000
_cell.length_b   1.000
_cell.length_c   1.000
_cell.angle_alpha   90.00
_cell.angle_beta   90.00
_cell.angle_gamma   90.00
#
_symmetry.space_group_name_H-M   'P 1'
#
loop_
_entity.id
_entity.type
_entity.pdbx_description
1 polymer ?
#
loop_
_entity_poly.entity_id
_entity_poly.type
_entity_poly.pdbx_seq_one_letter_code
_entity_poly.pdbx_strand_id
1 'polypeptide(L)'
;MTRREPPLHGEFYRPSSNLDQEWVNYLIALGEEEQSPGLREANLRVNSMLDKHEVDTIYRPGLSGEELLERGRGVLNSGLRRLESNDFSMLDLSAYEGYRNDDLELKRTIARQVIMYQILERVFMERSAIGVSLVEMASRTITGDTIEPMRKIVVITERLLDLKETPSSPWFKFLNEALGGEGVSSGQVEKEMNAQAAANKTGDQDAKFLKLLDGIFMETGGGLSDDQMLSVAGSVTSLATIEEMGGQDHKERLLYSNYMAELKSIGLSDQQITELIAAHKEIMQKPNNAEE
;
A
#
# COMPACT_ATOMS: atom_id res chain seq x y z
N MET A 1 42.22 24.16 -24.84
CA MET A 1 41.41 24.00 -23.62
C MET A 1 40.21 23.16 -23.98
N THR A 2 40.26 21.87 -23.67
CA THR A 2 39.19 20.91 -23.96
C THR A 2 38.03 21.11 -23.00
N ARG A 3 36.84 21.37 -23.57
CA ARG A 3 35.54 21.33 -22.87
C ARG A 3 35.39 19.93 -22.24
N ARG A 4 35.29 19.86 -20.91
CA ARG A 4 34.77 18.67 -20.23
C ARG A 4 33.26 18.64 -20.46
N GLU A 5 32.80 17.60 -21.14
CA GLU A 5 31.40 17.19 -21.13
C GLU A 5 30.99 16.82 -19.68
N PRO A 6 29.73 17.06 -19.26
CA PRO A 6 29.25 16.56 -17.99
C PRO A 6 29.14 15.02 -18.04
N PRO A 7 29.44 14.30 -16.96
CA PRO A 7 29.48 12.86 -16.99
C PRO A 7 28.07 12.29 -17.20
N LEU A 8 27.91 11.53 -18.28
CA LEU A 8 26.86 10.54 -18.45
C LEU A 8 27.32 9.28 -17.70
N HIS A 9 26.46 8.79 -16.80
CA HIS A 9 26.63 7.63 -15.90
C HIS A 9 27.34 7.87 -14.57
N GLY A 10 26.63 7.55 -13.48
CA GLY A 10 27.20 6.67 -12.45
C GLY A 10 27.48 7.22 -11.06
N GLU A 11 27.18 8.48 -10.73
CA GLU A 11 27.31 8.96 -9.34
C GLU A 11 25.94 9.40 -8.82
N PHE A 12 25.17 8.39 -8.43
CA PHE A 12 23.86 8.51 -7.80
C PHE A 12 24.00 9.12 -6.39
N TYR A 13 23.02 9.95 -6.02
CA TYR A 13 22.85 10.54 -4.70
C TYR A 13 23.05 9.49 -3.59
N ARG A 14 24.13 9.64 -2.82
CA ARG A 14 24.32 8.91 -1.57
C ARG A 14 23.22 9.39 -0.59
N PRO A 15 22.54 8.49 0.14
CA PRO A 15 21.64 8.89 1.23
C PRO A 15 22.37 9.89 2.14
N SER A 16 21.82 11.09 2.28
CA SER A 16 22.46 12.18 3.04
C SER A 16 21.75 12.45 4.37
N SER A 17 20.58 11.84 4.59
CA SER A 17 19.76 11.98 5.78
C SER A 17 19.33 10.62 6.33
N ASN A 18 18.98 10.56 7.63
CA ASN A 18 18.46 9.33 8.27
C ASN A 18 17.20 8.81 7.57
N LEU A 19 16.32 9.71 7.12
CA LEU A 19 15.07 9.36 6.43
C LEU A 19 15.35 8.64 5.10
N ASP A 20 16.35 9.10 4.34
CA ASP A 20 16.77 8.42 3.10
C ASP A 20 17.25 6.99 3.39
N GLN A 21 17.92 6.81 4.54
CA GLN A 21 18.43 5.51 4.96
C GLN A 21 17.28 4.60 5.43
N GLU A 22 16.29 5.12 6.14
CA GLU A 22 15.09 4.37 6.58
C GLU A 22 14.28 3.87 5.39
N TRP A 23 14.05 4.71 4.37
CA TRP A 23 13.40 4.29 3.13
C TRP A 23 14.21 3.23 2.37
N VAL A 24 15.54 3.39 2.31
CA VAL A 24 16.43 2.40 1.68
C VAL A 24 16.31 1.05 2.39
N ASN A 25 16.32 1.07 3.73
CA ASN A 25 16.21 -0.13 4.55
C ASN A 25 14.84 -0.81 4.39
N TYR A 26 13.75 -0.04 4.30
CA TYR A 26 12.39 -0.55 4.08
C TYR A 26 12.27 -1.38 2.79
N LEU A 27 12.71 -0.82 1.66
CA LEU A 27 12.67 -1.52 0.38
C LEU A 27 13.62 -2.71 0.35
N ILE A 28 14.74 -2.65 1.09
CA ILE A 28 15.65 -3.79 1.23
C ILE A 28 14.95 -4.94 1.97
N ALA A 29 14.37 -4.64 3.13
CA ALA A 29 13.68 -5.62 3.96
C ALA A 29 12.52 -6.31 3.21
N LEU A 30 11.76 -5.57 2.40
CA LEU A 30 10.68 -6.13 1.57
C LEU A 30 11.15 -7.19 0.58
N GLY A 31 12.38 -7.09 0.08
CA GLY A 31 12.94 -8.08 -0.85
C GLY A 31 13.71 -9.22 -0.16
N GLU A 32 13.84 -9.18 1.17
CA GLU A 32 14.46 -10.24 1.97
C GLU A 32 13.44 -11.24 2.54
N GLU A 33 12.15 -11.09 2.24
CA GLU A 33 11.10 -12.03 2.66
C GLU A 33 11.35 -13.45 2.11
N GLU A 34 11.40 -14.43 3.01
CA GLU A 34 11.77 -15.82 2.70
C GLU A 34 10.76 -16.46 1.74
N GLN A 35 11.24 -16.94 0.59
CA GLN A 35 10.37 -17.50 -0.46
C GLN A 35 10.30 -19.02 -0.37
N SER A 36 9.13 -19.56 -0.02
CA SER A 36 8.87 -20.99 -0.20
C SER A 36 8.79 -21.34 -1.71
N PRO A 37 9.12 -22.57 -2.12
CA PRO A 37 9.06 -22.98 -3.53
C PRO A 37 7.69 -22.76 -4.19
N GLY A 38 6.60 -22.95 -3.44
CA GLY A 38 5.24 -22.69 -3.92
C GLY A 38 4.94 -21.20 -4.10
N LEU A 39 5.47 -20.34 -3.23
CA LEU A 39 5.38 -18.88 -3.39
C LEU A 39 6.16 -18.42 -4.63
N ARG A 40 7.31 -19.02 -4.92
CA ARG A 40 8.13 -18.65 -6.07
C ARG A 40 7.40 -18.81 -7.41
N GLU A 41 6.67 -19.90 -7.61
CA GLU A 41 5.90 -20.12 -8.83
C GLU A 41 4.71 -19.15 -8.95
N ALA A 42 4.00 -18.91 -7.84
CA ALA A 42 2.91 -17.94 -7.80
C ALA A 42 3.41 -16.51 -8.09
N ASN A 43 4.57 -16.13 -7.53
CA ASN A 43 5.21 -14.84 -7.77
C ASN A 43 5.60 -14.66 -9.24
N LEU A 44 6.21 -15.67 -9.86
CA LEU A 44 6.54 -15.64 -11.30
C LEU A 44 5.29 -15.46 -12.17
N ARG A 45 4.20 -16.16 -11.82
CA ARG A 45 2.94 -16.06 -12.55
C ARG A 45 2.35 -14.66 -12.42
N VAL A 46 2.31 -14.10 -11.21
CA VAL A 46 1.82 -12.73 -10.98
C VAL A 46 2.70 -11.70 -11.68
N ASN A 47 4.03 -11.84 -11.62
CA ASN A 47 4.95 -10.96 -12.34
C ASN A 47 4.71 -10.99 -13.85
N SER A 48 4.48 -12.18 -14.43
CA SER A 48 4.13 -12.30 -15.85
C SER A 48 2.80 -11.63 -16.19
N MET A 49 1.82 -11.64 -15.28
CA MET A 49 0.53 -10.96 -15.48
C MET A 49 0.68 -9.44 -15.37
N LEU A 50 1.49 -8.95 -14.42
CA LEU A 50 1.82 -7.53 -14.31
C LEU A 50 2.50 -7.03 -15.59
N ASP A 51 3.41 -7.82 -16.18
CA ASP A 51 4.05 -7.48 -17.46
C ASP A 51 3.05 -7.52 -18.63
N LYS A 52 2.20 -8.55 -18.69
CA LYS A 52 1.17 -8.69 -19.73
C LYS A 52 0.25 -7.49 -19.81
N HIS A 53 -0.11 -6.91 -18.66
CA HIS A 53 -1.01 -5.77 -18.57
C HIS A 53 -0.30 -4.43 -18.52
N GLU A 54 1.04 -4.42 -18.59
CA GLU A 54 1.86 -3.21 -18.53
C GLU A 54 1.61 -2.39 -17.25
N VAL A 55 1.51 -3.08 -16.11
CA VAL A 55 1.28 -2.46 -14.80
C VAL A 55 2.56 -1.77 -14.32
N ASP A 56 2.49 -0.44 -14.16
CA ASP A 56 3.53 0.37 -13.54
C ASP A 56 3.49 0.19 -12.02
N THR A 57 4.46 -0.54 -11.48
CA THR A 57 4.53 -0.90 -10.06
C THR A 57 5.97 -0.88 -9.56
N ILE A 58 6.17 -0.37 -8.36
CA ILE A 58 7.45 -0.41 -7.65
C ILE A 58 7.61 -1.79 -7.01
N TYR A 59 6.61 -2.22 -6.25
CA TYR A 59 6.61 -3.51 -5.59
C TYR A 59 6.42 -4.63 -6.61
N ARG A 60 7.31 -5.62 -6.59
CA ARG A 60 7.10 -6.91 -7.24
C ARG A 60 7.57 -8.08 -6.38
N PRO A 61 6.73 -9.11 -6.22
CA PRO A 61 7.04 -10.21 -5.33
C PRO A 61 8.20 -11.04 -5.91
N GLY A 62 9.15 -11.40 -5.05
CA GLY A 62 10.34 -12.17 -5.44
C GLY A 62 11.48 -11.38 -6.05
N LEU A 63 11.37 -10.06 -6.10
CA LEU A 63 12.54 -9.22 -6.31
C LEU A 63 13.32 -9.03 -5.02
N SER A 64 14.63 -8.97 -5.15
CA SER A 64 15.52 -8.58 -4.06
C SER A 64 15.28 -7.13 -3.66
N GLY A 65 15.72 -6.81 -2.45
CA GLY A 65 15.63 -5.46 -1.92
C GLY A 65 16.30 -4.41 -2.82
N GLU A 66 17.44 -4.76 -3.41
CA GLU A 66 18.18 -3.91 -4.34
C GLU A 66 17.41 -3.65 -5.65
N GLU A 67 16.68 -4.64 -6.16
CA GLU A 67 15.87 -4.50 -7.37
C GLU A 67 14.62 -3.65 -7.12
N LEU A 68 13.98 -3.80 -5.96
CA LEU A 68 12.88 -2.94 -5.52
C LEU A 68 13.35 -1.49 -5.33
N LEU A 69 14.53 -1.31 -4.74
CA LEU A 69 15.18 0.00 -4.61
C LEU A 69 15.44 0.65 -5.97
N GLU A 70 15.91 -0.09 -6.96
CA GLU A 70 16.19 0.48 -8.27
C GLU A 70 14.92 0.95 -8.98
N ARG A 71 13.83 0.20 -8.82
CA ARG A 71 12.49 0.62 -9.29
C ARG A 71 11.96 1.84 -8.54
N GLY A 72 12.08 1.84 -7.22
CA GLY A 72 11.69 2.96 -6.36
C GLY A 72 12.51 4.22 -6.65
N ARG A 73 13.80 4.06 -7.00
CA ARG A 73 14.70 5.16 -7.39
C ARG A 73 14.20 5.87 -8.64
N GLY A 74 13.63 5.17 -9.62
CA GLY A 74 13.05 5.80 -10.81
C GLY A 74 11.95 6.81 -10.45
N VAL A 75 11.03 6.40 -9.58
CA VAL A 75 9.92 7.23 -9.10
C VAL A 75 10.43 8.37 -8.21
N LEU A 76 11.33 8.06 -7.27
CA LEU A 76 11.97 9.03 -6.36
C LEU A 76 12.73 10.11 -7.15
N ASN A 77 13.53 9.73 -8.14
CA ASN A 77 14.32 10.66 -8.95
C ASN A 77 13.43 11.63 -9.74
N SER A 78 12.26 11.17 -10.19
CA SER A 78 11.30 12.05 -10.86
C SER A 78 10.73 13.12 -9.92
N GLY A 79 10.47 12.75 -8.66
CA GLY A 79 10.04 13.68 -7.60
C GLY A 79 11.16 14.64 -7.18
N LEU A 80 12.37 14.12 -6.95
CA LEU A 80 13.52 14.93 -6.53
C LEU A 80 13.94 15.95 -7.59
N ARG A 81 13.91 15.61 -8.89
CA ARG A 81 14.17 16.60 -9.96
C ARG A 81 13.17 17.75 -9.95
N ARG A 82 11.92 17.51 -9.57
CA ARG A 82 10.90 18.56 -9.44
C ARG A 82 11.22 19.50 -8.26
N LEU A 83 11.73 18.96 -7.15
CA LEU A 83 12.26 19.76 -6.04
C LEU A 83 13.41 20.66 -6.45
N GLU A 84 14.35 20.14 -7.25
CA GLU A 84 15.49 20.91 -7.77
C GLU A 84 15.01 22.08 -8.66
N SER A 85 13.92 21.89 -9.41
CA SER A 85 13.27 22.95 -10.19
C SER A 85 12.35 23.89 -9.39
N ASN A 86 12.23 23.70 -8.06
CA ASN A 86 11.29 24.41 -7.20
C ASN A 86 9.82 24.31 -7.66
N ASP A 87 9.45 23.20 -8.31
CA ASP A 87 8.08 22.90 -8.70
C ASP A 87 7.42 22.05 -7.62
N PHE A 88 6.60 22.69 -6.79
CA PHE A 88 5.86 22.06 -5.69
C PHE A 88 4.37 21.83 -6.02
N SER A 89 3.96 22.08 -7.27
CA SER A 89 2.55 22.18 -7.66
C SER A 89 1.73 20.89 -7.53
N MET A 90 2.39 19.73 -7.45
CA MET A 90 1.76 18.42 -7.32
C MET A 90 1.91 17.80 -5.93
N LEU A 91 2.53 18.51 -4.99
CA LEU A 91 2.65 18.05 -3.61
C LEU A 91 1.52 18.67 -2.79
N ASP A 92 0.74 17.82 -2.14
CA ASP A 92 -0.19 18.29 -1.14
C ASP A 92 0.59 18.66 0.12
N LEU A 93 0.88 19.96 0.24
CA LEU A 93 1.56 20.55 1.39
C LEU A 93 0.56 21.18 2.38
N SER A 94 -0.76 20.98 2.17
CA SER A 94 -1.81 21.60 2.99
C SER A 94 -1.69 21.20 4.48
N ALA A 95 -1.31 19.96 4.75
CA ALA A 95 -1.00 19.48 6.11
C ALA A 95 0.16 20.23 6.81
N TYR A 96 0.94 21.01 6.07
CA TYR A 96 2.14 21.71 6.55
C TYR A 96 2.08 23.25 6.36
N GLU A 97 0.94 23.81 5.95
CA GLU A 97 0.73 25.26 5.72
C GLU A 97 0.88 26.13 6.99
N GLY A 98 0.95 25.52 8.18
CA GLY A 98 1.12 26.23 9.46
C GLY A 98 2.50 26.87 9.69
N TYR A 99 3.52 26.54 8.89
CA TYR A 99 4.87 27.10 9.02
C TYR A 99 5.08 28.29 8.07
N ARG A 100 5.47 29.46 8.62
CA ARG A 100 5.73 30.68 7.85
C ARG A 100 6.72 30.41 6.70
N ASN A 101 6.29 30.82 5.52
CA ASN A 101 6.55 30.19 4.24
C ASN A 101 7.79 30.73 3.49
N ASP A 102 8.75 31.33 4.19
CA ASP A 102 9.85 32.08 3.55
C ASP A 102 11.18 31.31 3.47
N ASP A 103 11.28 30.16 4.14
CA ASP A 103 12.48 29.32 4.11
C ASP A 103 12.38 28.26 3.00
N LEU A 104 13.14 28.47 1.92
CA LEU A 104 13.21 27.57 0.77
C LEU A 104 13.86 26.22 1.11
N GLU A 105 14.80 26.17 2.05
CA GLU A 105 15.44 24.93 2.47
C GLU A 105 14.49 24.06 3.29
N LEU A 106 13.72 24.68 4.18
CA LEU A 106 12.66 24.00 4.92
C LEU A 106 11.59 23.43 3.99
N LYS A 107 11.13 24.22 2.99
CA LYS A 107 10.20 23.75 1.96
C LYS A 107 10.70 22.54 1.20
N ARG A 108 11.96 22.57 0.75
CA ARG A 108 12.58 21.43 0.05
C ARG A 108 12.67 20.19 0.94
N THR A 109 12.92 20.37 2.24
CA THR A 109 12.97 19.27 3.20
C THR A 109 11.61 18.63 3.41
N ILE A 110 10.57 19.43 3.64
CA ILE A 110 9.18 18.95 3.80
C ILE A 110 8.71 18.27 2.51
N ALA A 111 8.94 18.91 1.36
CA ALA A 111 8.56 18.37 0.07
C ALA A 111 9.27 17.02 -0.23
N ARG A 112 10.53 16.87 0.18
CA ARG A 112 11.26 15.59 0.12
C ARG A 112 10.61 14.52 0.99
N GLN A 113 10.21 14.85 2.22
CA GLN A 113 9.50 13.92 3.10
C GLN A 113 8.16 13.47 2.48
N VAL A 114 7.37 14.39 1.94
CA VAL A 114 6.09 14.07 1.29
C VAL A 114 6.29 13.10 0.12
N ILE A 115 7.29 13.34 -0.74
CA ILE A 115 7.60 12.43 -1.85
C ILE A 115 7.93 11.02 -1.35
N MET A 116 8.69 10.92 -0.25
CA MET A 116 9.06 9.62 0.32
C MET A 116 7.84 8.90 0.90
N TYR A 117 6.97 9.60 1.62
CA TYR A 117 5.71 9.03 2.13
C TYR A 117 4.79 8.56 1.00
N GLN A 118 4.65 9.34 -0.07
CA GLN A 118 3.86 8.94 -1.24
C GLN A 118 4.41 7.67 -1.92
N ILE A 119 5.72 7.49 -1.95
CA ILE A 119 6.33 6.27 -2.49
C ILE A 119 6.07 5.07 -1.59
N LEU A 120 6.18 5.24 -0.26
CA LEU A 120 5.88 4.19 0.70
C LEU A 120 4.41 3.78 0.66
N GLU A 121 3.51 4.76 0.66
CA GLU A 121 2.07 4.57 0.47
C GLU A 121 1.81 3.77 -0.81
N ARG A 122 2.40 4.19 -1.94
CA ARG A 122 2.27 3.47 -3.20
C ARG A 122 2.74 2.02 -3.10
N VAL A 123 3.94 1.77 -2.57
CA VAL A 123 4.48 0.41 -2.40
C VAL A 123 3.58 -0.45 -1.52
N PHE A 124 3.02 0.12 -0.46
CA PHE A 124 2.09 -0.56 0.43
C PHE A 124 0.79 -0.95 -0.29
N MET A 125 0.18 -0.01 -1.03
CA MET A 125 -1.05 -0.28 -1.77
C MET A 125 -0.82 -1.29 -2.92
N GLU A 126 0.31 -1.20 -3.62
CA GLU A 126 0.73 -2.17 -4.63
C GLU A 126 0.89 -3.57 -4.03
N ARG A 127 1.57 -3.67 -2.89
CA ARG A 127 1.75 -4.93 -2.16
C ARG A 127 0.42 -5.52 -1.72
N SER A 128 -0.50 -4.69 -1.22
CA SER A 128 -1.86 -5.11 -0.85
C SER A 128 -2.63 -5.67 -2.05
N ALA A 129 -2.69 -4.94 -3.17
CA ALA A 129 -3.39 -5.35 -4.37
C ALA A 129 -2.82 -6.65 -4.99
N ILE A 130 -1.50 -6.77 -5.02
CA ILE A 130 -0.78 -7.97 -5.47
C ILE A 130 -1.01 -9.14 -4.50
N GLY A 131 -0.99 -8.88 -3.19
CA GLY A 131 -1.22 -9.88 -2.15
C GLY A 131 -2.61 -10.51 -2.23
N VAL A 132 -3.66 -9.69 -2.36
CA VAL A 132 -5.04 -10.18 -2.55
C VAL A 132 -5.15 -11.05 -3.81
N SER A 133 -4.47 -10.64 -4.89
CA SER A 133 -4.42 -11.42 -6.14
C SER A 133 -3.76 -12.79 -5.94
N LEU A 134 -2.64 -12.85 -5.21
CA LEU A 134 -1.97 -14.11 -4.87
C LEU A 134 -2.86 -15.03 -4.02
N VAL A 135 -3.58 -14.47 -3.05
CA VAL A 135 -4.52 -15.21 -2.19
C VAL A 135 -5.64 -15.85 -3.02
N GLU A 136 -6.28 -15.09 -3.92
CA GLU A 136 -7.35 -15.62 -4.78
C GLU A 136 -6.84 -16.65 -5.79
N MET A 137 -5.61 -16.47 -6.31
CA MET A 137 -4.96 -17.46 -7.17
C MET A 137 -4.68 -18.78 -6.43
N ALA A 138 -4.19 -18.70 -5.19
CA ALA A 138 -3.94 -19.86 -4.36
C ALA A 138 -5.25 -20.58 -3.98
N SER A 139 -6.27 -19.82 -3.53
CA SER A 139 -7.59 -20.34 -3.17
C SER A 139 -8.20 -21.18 -4.29
N ARG A 140 -8.24 -20.63 -5.51
CA ARG A 140 -8.74 -21.31 -6.71
C ARG A 140 -7.94 -22.57 -7.06
N THR A 141 -6.63 -22.57 -6.85
CA THR A 141 -5.79 -23.74 -7.12
C THR A 141 -6.10 -24.88 -6.15
N ILE A 142 -6.42 -24.55 -4.89
CA ILE A 142 -6.69 -25.52 -3.83
C ILE A 142 -8.12 -26.05 -3.90
N THR A 143 -9.09 -25.19 -4.17
CA THR A 143 -10.51 -25.51 -3.97
C THR A 143 -11.27 -25.67 -5.28
N GLY A 144 -10.72 -25.17 -6.39
CA GLY A 144 -11.39 -25.11 -7.69
C GLY A 144 -12.47 -24.03 -7.79
N ASP A 145 -12.80 -23.36 -6.68
CA ASP A 145 -13.81 -22.29 -6.65
C ASP A 145 -13.23 -21.00 -7.21
N THR A 146 -14.11 -20.18 -7.79
CA THR A 146 -13.75 -18.85 -8.28
C THR A 146 -14.48 -17.79 -7.50
N ILE A 147 -13.84 -16.63 -7.32
CA ILE A 147 -14.47 -15.45 -6.73
C ILE A 147 -15.80 -15.12 -7.42
N GLU A 148 -16.82 -14.81 -6.62
CA GLU A 148 -18.12 -14.41 -7.15
C GLU A 148 -18.04 -13.02 -7.82
N PRO A 149 -18.82 -12.77 -8.90
CA PRO A 149 -18.74 -11.52 -9.65
C PRO A 149 -18.94 -10.26 -8.82
N MET A 150 -19.89 -10.26 -7.88
CA MET A 150 -20.14 -9.10 -7.01
C MET A 150 -18.97 -8.85 -6.06
N ARG A 151 -18.46 -9.90 -5.42
CA ARG A 151 -17.28 -9.80 -4.54
C ARG A 151 -16.06 -9.29 -5.30
N LYS A 152 -15.87 -9.76 -6.53
CA LYS A 152 -14.80 -9.31 -7.41
C LYS A 152 -14.90 -7.82 -7.76
N ILE A 153 -16.11 -7.31 -8.03
CA ILE A 153 -16.32 -5.87 -8.28
C ILE A 153 -15.87 -5.05 -7.07
N VAL A 154 -16.28 -5.45 -5.86
CA VAL A 154 -15.91 -4.75 -4.62
C VAL A 154 -14.40 -4.75 -4.41
N VAL A 155 -13.76 -5.92 -4.49
CA VAL A 155 -12.30 -6.04 -4.32
C VAL A 155 -11.54 -5.18 -5.33
N ILE A 156 -11.92 -5.22 -6.62
CA ILE A 156 -11.27 -4.40 -7.65
C ILE A 156 -11.48 -2.91 -7.37
N THR A 157 -12.69 -2.51 -6.97
CA THR A 157 -13.03 -1.12 -6.65
C THR A 157 -12.14 -0.59 -5.53
N GLU A 158 -12.05 -1.31 -4.41
CA GLU A 158 -11.21 -0.92 -3.28
C GLU A 158 -9.75 -0.83 -3.67
N ARG A 159 -9.20 -1.85 -4.35
CA ARG A 159 -7.80 -1.85 -4.72
C ARG A 159 -7.47 -0.71 -5.70
N LEU A 160 -8.36 -0.39 -6.64
CA LEU A 160 -8.15 0.76 -7.53
C LEU A 160 -8.22 2.09 -6.78
N LEU A 161 -9.13 2.24 -5.80
CA LEU A 161 -9.19 3.44 -4.96
C LEU A 161 -7.91 3.62 -4.13
N ASP A 162 -7.44 2.56 -3.48
CA ASP A 162 -6.20 2.56 -2.70
C ASP A 162 -4.98 2.90 -3.56
N LEU A 163 -4.92 2.36 -4.78
CA LEU A 163 -3.86 2.66 -5.74
C LEU A 163 -4.00 4.04 -6.40
N LYS A 164 -5.07 4.78 -6.11
CA LYS A 164 -5.41 6.06 -6.76
C LYS A 164 -5.52 5.93 -8.29
N GLU A 165 -6.05 4.79 -8.75
CA GLU A 165 -6.15 4.37 -10.14
C GLU A 165 -7.60 4.38 -10.67
N THR A 166 -7.74 4.39 -12.00
CA THR A 166 -9.06 4.40 -12.65
C THR A 166 -9.49 3.00 -13.13
N PRO A 167 -10.78 2.76 -13.40
CA PRO A 167 -11.27 1.53 -14.03
C PRO A 167 -10.72 1.27 -15.45
N SER A 168 -10.07 2.25 -16.07
CA SER A 168 -9.41 2.11 -17.37
C SER A 168 -7.92 1.77 -17.26
N SER A 169 -7.36 1.74 -16.05
CA SER A 169 -5.95 1.51 -15.79
C SER A 169 -5.48 0.09 -16.13
N PRO A 170 -4.17 -0.10 -16.38
CA PRO A 170 -3.51 -1.41 -16.36
C PRO A 170 -3.87 -2.27 -15.14
N TRP A 171 -3.96 -1.64 -13.96
CA TRP A 171 -4.30 -2.29 -12.70
C TRP A 171 -5.67 -2.97 -12.75
N PHE A 172 -6.68 -2.35 -13.37
CA PHE A 172 -8.00 -2.97 -13.54
C PHE A 172 -7.88 -4.29 -14.33
N LYS A 173 -7.16 -4.28 -15.45
CA LYS A 173 -7.01 -5.47 -16.30
C LYS A 173 -6.26 -6.58 -15.57
N PHE A 174 -5.21 -6.23 -14.85
CA PHE A 174 -4.46 -7.14 -14.00
C PHE A 174 -5.35 -7.78 -12.94
N LEU A 175 -6.03 -6.98 -12.10
CA LEU A 175 -6.87 -7.47 -11.01
C LEU A 175 -8.02 -8.33 -11.54
N ASN A 176 -8.67 -7.90 -12.64
CA ASN A 176 -9.77 -8.65 -13.25
C ASN A 176 -9.33 -10.03 -13.76
N GLU A 177 -8.10 -10.19 -14.23
CA GLU A 177 -7.57 -11.50 -14.61
C GLU A 177 -7.05 -12.30 -13.40
N ALA A 178 -6.30 -11.65 -12.53
CA ALA A 178 -5.61 -12.28 -11.41
C ALA A 178 -6.58 -12.90 -10.40
N LEU A 179 -7.66 -12.19 -10.07
CA LEU A 179 -8.70 -12.68 -9.17
C LEU A 179 -9.48 -13.89 -9.76
N GLY A 180 -9.48 -14.06 -11.09
CA GLY A 180 -10.19 -15.18 -11.73
C GLY A 180 -11.71 -15.03 -11.73
N GLY A 181 -12.43 -16.13 -11.94
CA GLY A 181 -13.90 -16.10 -12.09
C GLY A 181 -14.37 -15.38 -13.34
N GLU A 182 -15.65 -15.01 -13.37
CA GLU A 182 -16.24 -14.27 -14.48
C GLU A 182 -15.56 -12.90 -14.62
N GLY A 183 -15.29 -12.50 -15.87
CA GLY A 183 -14.74 -11.18 -16.16
C GLY A 183 -15.75 -10.10 -15.83
N VAL A 184 -15.35 -9.10 -15.07
CA VAL A 184 -16.19 -7.93 -14.79
C VAL A 184 -15.83 -6.80 -15.75
N SER A 185 -16.81 -5.94 -16.07
CA SER A 185 -16.57 -4.78 -16.93
C SER A 185 -16.08 -3.58 -16.14
N SER A 186 -15.25 -2.73 -16.76
CA SER A 186 -14.78 -1.49 -16.15
C SER A 186 -15.95 -0.57 -15.76
N GLY A 187 -17.05 -0.57 -16.52
CA GLY A 187 -18.24 0.22 -16.20
C GLY A 187 -19.01 -0.26 -14.96
N GLN A 188 -18.90 -1.53 -14.56
CA GLN A 188 -19.46 -1.99 -13.28
C GLN A 188 -18.62 -1.48 -12.10
N VAL A 189 -17.30 -1.56 -12.23
CA VAL A 189 -16.35 -1.03 -11.23
C VAL A 189 -16.46 0.49 -11.12
N GLU A 190 -16.60 1.20 -12.23
CA GLU A 190 -16.79 2.65 -12.25
C GLU A 190 -18.06 3.08 -11.51
N LYS A 191 -19.16 2.34 -11.66
CA LYS A 191 -20.40 2.61 -10.91
C LYS A 191 -20.21 2.42 -9.41
N GLU A 192 -19.51 1.37 -9.02
CA GLU A 192 -19.22 1.09 -7.61
C GLU A 192 -18.30 2.15 -7.01
N MET A 193 -17.22 2.52 -7.72
CA MET A 193 -16.32 3.60 -7.28
C MET A 193 -17.08 4.92 -7.12
N ASN A 194 -17.98 5.25 -8.05
CA ASN A 194 -18.81 6.45 -7.94
C ASN A 194 -19.82 6.38 -6.77
N ALA A 195 -20.40 5.20 -6.52
CA ALA A 195 -21.29 4.99 -5.37
C ALA A 195 -20.51 5.12 -4.05
N GLN A 196 -19.31 4.55 -3.98
CA GLN A 196 -18.43 4.64 -2.82
C GLN A 196 -17.90 6.05 -2.61
N ALA A 197 -17.52 6.77 -3.67
CA ALA A 197 -17.16 8.18 -3.59
C ALA A 197 -18.33 9.07 -3.13
N ALA A 198 -19.56 8.76 -3.56
CA ALA A 198 -20.75 9.43 -3.08
C ALA A 198 -21.06 9.12 -1.61
N ALA A 199 -20.76 7.91 -1.14
CA ALA A 199 -20.86 7.51 0.26
C ALA A 199 -19.73 8.09 1.13
N ASN A 200 -18.52 8.24 0.57
CA ASN A 200 -17.32 8.75 1.22
C ASN A 200 -17.21 10.28 1.22
N LYS A 201 -18.24 11.02 0.76
CA LYS A 201 -18.35 12.49 0.91
C LYS A 201 -18.37 12.98 2.37
N THR A 202 -18.14 12.11 3.34
CA THR A 202 -18.09 12.36 4.78
C THR A 202 -16.86 11.77 5.49
N GLY A 203 -15.78 11.39 4.79
CA GLY A 203 -14.61 10.78 5.45
C GLY A 203 -13.30 10.88 4.67
N ASP A 204 -12.38 11.73 5.12
CA ASP A 204 -10.99 11.76 4.65
C ASP A 204 -10.25 10.47 5.05
N GLN A 205 -9.97 9.61 4.06
CA GLN A 205 -9.39 8.27 4.25
C GLN A 205 -7.95 8.35 4.78
N ASP A 206 -7.19 9.36 4.36
CA ASP A 206 -5.82 9.58 4.81
C ASP A 206 -5.81 9.90 6.32
N ALA A 207 -6.75 10.73 6.77
CA ALA A 207 -6.95 11.02 8.19
C ALA A 207 -7.43 9.79 9.00
N LYS A 208 -8.20 8.87 8.39
CA LYS A 208 -8.63 7.62 9.03
C LYS A 208 -7.46 6.64 9.18
N PHE A 209 -6.61 6.53 8.17
CA PHE A 209 -5.43 5.69 8.22
C PHE A 209 -4.43 6.22 9.26
N LEU A 210 -4.18 7.53 9.32
CA LEU A 210 -3.33 8.13 10.34
C LEU A 210 -3.87 7.88 11.77
N LYS A 211 -5.20 7.96 11.98
CA LYS A 211 -5.81 7.61 13.27
C LYS A 211 -5.64 6.14 13.65
N LEU A 212 -5.62 5.23 12.67
CA LEU A 212 -5.35 3.81 12.93
C LEU A 212 -3.90 3.62 13.37
N LEU A 213 -2.96 4.27 12.68
CA LEU A 213 -1.54 4.26 13.07
C LEU A 213 -1.35 4.84 14.48
N ASP A 214 -1.97 5.97 14.80
CA ASP A 214 -1.94 6.53 16.16
C ASP A 214 -2.49 5.55 17.20
N GLY A 215 -3.58 4.84 16.90
CA GLY A 215 -4.13 3.80 17.76
C GLY A 215 -3.16 2.66 18.03
N ILE A 216 -2.48 2.18 16.99
CA ILE A 216 -1.43 1.14 17.09
C ILE A 216 -0.26 1.64 17.94
N PHE A 217 0.18 2.88 17.72
CA PHE A 217 1.27 3.49 18.48
C PHE A 217 0.94 3.56 19.97
N MET A 218 -0.27 4.01 20.31
CA MET A 218 -0.73 4.12 21.69
C MET A 218 -0.85 2.75 22.37
N GLU A 219 -1.42 1.77 21.67
CA GLU A 219 -1.66 0.42 22.22
C GLU A 219 -0.35 -0.36 22.42
N THR A 220 0.68 -0.04 21.64
CA THR A 220 1.99 -0.72 21.68
C THR A 220 3.05 0.08 22.44
N GLY A 221 2.68 1.26 22.96
CA GLY A 221 3.60 2.16 23.65
C GLY A 221 4.73 2.69 22.77
N GLY A 222 4.56 2.71 21.45
CA GLY A 222 5.55 3.15 20.48
C GLY A 222 6.80 2.25 20.38
N GLY A 223 6.72 1.01 20.88
CA GLY A 223 7.85 0.08 20.88
C GLY A 223 8.03 -0.70 19.57
N LEU A 224 7.10 -0.56 18.62
CA LEU A 224 7.17 -1.22 17.32
C LEU A 224 8.05 -0.43 16.34
N SER A 225 8.78 -1.14 15.49
CA SER A 225 9.37 -0.51 14.29
C SER A 225 8.27 -0.13 13.30
N ASP A 226 8.57 0.76 12.36
CA ASP A 226 7.63 1.16 11.30
C ASP A 226 7.13 -0.06 10.49
N ASP A 227 8.01 -1.04 10.23
CA ASP A 227 7.67 -2.31 9.57
C ASP A 227 6.63 -3.13 10.36
N GLN A 228 6.84 -3.23 11.68
CA GLN A 228 5.94 -3.95 12.58
C GLN A 228 4.62 -3.20 12.71
N MET A 229 4.66 -1.87 12.77
CA MET A 229 3.49 -1.02 12.86
C MET A 229 2.59 -1.16 11.62
N LEU A 230 3.21 -1.24 10.44
CA LEU A 230 2.50 -1.45 9.17
C LEU A 230 1.98 -2.89 9.01
N SER A 231 2.74 -3.90 9.40
CA SER A 231 2.25 -5.28 9.45
C SER A 231 1.05 -5.40 10.39
N VAL A 232 1.12 -4.76 11.57
CA VAL A 232 0.00 -4.69 12.51
C VAL A 232 -1.21 -4.02 11.88
N ALA A 233 -1.05 -2.87 11.21
CA ALA A 233 -2.15 -2.19 10.54
C ALA A 233 -2.81 -3.08 9.47
N GLY A 234 -2.01 -3.73 8.61
CA GLY A 234 -2.50 -4.62 7.57
C GLY A 234 -3.26 -5.83 8.11
N SER A 235 -2.73 -6.48 9.16
CA SER A 235 -3.35 -7.66 9.76
C SER A 235 -4.60 -7.29 10.59
N VAL A 236 -4.62 -6.14 11.25
CA VAL A 236 -5.81 -5.61 11.96
C VAL A 236 -6.94 -5.28 10.98
N THR A 237 -6.64 -4.58 9.87
CA THR A 237 -7.64 -4.30 8.83
C THR A 237 -8.19 -5.60 8.25
N SER A 238 -7.32 -6.56 7.93
CA SER A 238 -7.74 -7.86 7.39
C SER A 238 -8.64 -8.63 8.35
N LEU A 239 -8.30 -8.65 9.65
CA LEU A 239 -9.12 -9.29 10.69
C LEU A 239 -10.48 -8.61 10.84
N ALA A 240 -10.51 -7.27 10.85
CA ALA A 240 -11.77 -6.53 10.96
C ALA A 240 -12.71 -6.82 9.79
N THR A 241 -12.19 -6.87 8.57
CA THR A 241 -12.98 -7.23 7.37
C THR A 241 -13.48 -8.68 7.45
N ILE A 242 -12.65 -9.62 7.89
CA ILE A 242 -13.07 -11.03 8.08
C ILE A 242 -14.22 -11.14 9.09
N GLU A 243 -14.16 -10.40 10.20
CA GLU A 243 -15.23 -10.38 11.20
C GLU A 243 -16.53 -9.77 10.64
N GLU A 244 -16.45 -8.71 9.85
CA GLU A 244 -17.62 -8.09 9.21
C GLU A 244 -18.26 -9.01 8.16
N MET A 245 -17.46 -9.84 7.48
CA MET A 245 -17.94 -10.86 6.54
C MET A 245 -18.57 -12.09 7.22
N GLY A 246 -18.60 -12.14 8.56
CA GLY A 246 -19.28 -13.20 9.33
C GLY A 246 -18.38 -14.38 9.74
N GLY A 247 -17.11 -14.41 9.31
CA GLY A 247 -16.01 -15.21 9.87
C GLY A 247 -16.25 -16.72 10.08
N GLN A 248 -17.22 -17.31 9.39
CA GLN A 248 -17.76 -18.63 9.76
C GLN A 248 -17.39 -19.76 8.81
N ASP A 249 -16.88 -19.47 7.61
CA ASP A 249 -16.39 -20.53 6.71
C ASP A 249 -14.98 -21.00 7.12
N HIS A 250 -14.66 -22.27 6.84
CA HIS A 250 -13.42 -22.92 7.31
C HIS A 250 -12.15 -22.17 6.85
N LYS A 251 -12.19 -21.53 5.67
CA LYS A 251 -11.08 -20.77 5.08
C LYS A 251 -10.87 -19.41 5.74
N GLU A 252 -11.96 -18.73 6.12
CA GLU A 252 -11.89 -17.47 6.87
C GLU A 252 -11.29 -17.68 8.26
N ARG A 253 -11.61 -18.81 8.92
CA ARG A 253 -10.98 -19.17 10.20
C ARG A 253 -9.47 -19.43 10.10
N LEU A 254 -9.00 -19.98 8.98
CA LEU A 254 -7.57 -20.21 8.74
C LEU A 254 -6.82 -18.89 8.56
N LEU A 255 -7.35 -17.97 7.76
CA LEU A 255 -6.78 -16.64 7.59
C LEU A 255 -6.83 -15.82 8.87
N TYR A 256 -7.96 -15.86 9.58
CA TYR A 256 -8.09 -15.25 10.89
C TYR A 256 -7.00 -15.78 11.85
N SER A 257 -6.77 -17.09 11.84
CA SER A 257 -5.71 -17.70 12.66
C SER A 257 -4.31 -17.27 12.23
N ASN A 258 -4.06 -17.10 10.93
CA ASN A 258 -2.76 -16.65 10.42
C ASN A 258 -2.46 -15.19 10.79
N TYR A 259 -3.42 -14.28 10.59
CA TYR A 259 -3.26 -12.88 10.99
C TYR A 259 -3.16 -12.73 12.51
N MET A 260 -3.91 -13.53 13.28
CA MET A 260 -3.71 -13.61 14.73
C MET A 260 -2.32 -14.11 15.11
N ALA A 261 -1.79 -15.11 14.40
CA ALA A 261 -0.45 -15.64 14.66
C ALA A 261 0.66 -14.65 14.30
N GLU A 262 0.48 -13.87 13.22
CA GLU A 262 1.39 -12.80 12.80
C GLU A 262 1.41 -11.65 13.82
N LEU A 263 0.26 -11.18 14.28
CA LEU A 263 0.20 -10.15 15.32
C LEU A 263 0.83 -10.63 16.64
N LYS A 264 0.63 -11.90 16.99
CA LYS A 264 1.27 -12.52 18.15
C LYS A 264 2.78 -12.69 17.99
N SER A 265 3.28 -12.97 16.79
CA SER A 265 4.73 -13.10 16.56
C SER A 265 5.46 -11.76 16.67
N ILE A 266 4.74 -10.65 16.43
CA ILE A 266 5.20 -9.27 16.67
C ILE A 266 5.10 -8.88 18.17
N GLY A 267 4.49 -9.73 19.00
CA GLY A 267 4.43 -9.57 20.45
C GLY A 267 3.14 -8.93 20.97
N LEU A 268 2.12 -8.77 20.12
CA LEU A 268 0.82 -8.26 20.58
C LEU A 268 0.05 -9.34 21.35
N SER A 269 -0.60 -8.93 22.44
CA SER A 269 -1.51 -9.78 23.20
C SER A 269 -2.87 -9.90 22.52
N ASP A 270 -3.63 -10.96 22.85
CA ASP A 270 -5.01 -11.16 22.36
C ASP A 270 -5.92 -9.97 22.67
N GLN A 271 -5.70 -9.31 23.81
CA GLN A 271 -6.45 -8.13 24.22
C GLN A 271 -6.14 -6.93 23.31
N GLN A 272 -4.86 -6.62 23.10
CA GLN A 272 -4.44 -5.52 22.22
C GLN A 272 -4.95 -5.71 20.79
N ILE A 273 -4.90 -6.94 20.27
CA ILE A 273 -5.39 -7.23 18.93
C ILE A 273 -6.90 -6.98 18.83
N THR A 274 -7.67 -7.40 19.84
CA THR A 274 -9.12 -7.17 19.90
C THR A 274 -9.44 -5.67 19.96
N GLU A 275 -8.70 -4.92 20.77
CA GLU A 275 -8.87 -3.47 20.93
C GLU A 275 -8.53 -2.72 19.63
N LEU A 276 -7.49 -3.12 18.91
CA LEU A 276 -7.13 -2.55 17.61
C LEU A 276 -8.17 -2.84 16.51
N ILE A 277 -8.72 -4.06 16.47
CA ILE A 277 -9.80 -4.42 15.54
C ILE A 277 -11.04 -3.55 15.81
N ALA A 278 -11.40 -3.39 17.08
CA ALA A 278 -12.53 -2.55 17.48
C ALA A 278 -12.29 -1.08 17.11
N ALA A 279 -11.08 -0.55 17.38
CA ALA A 279 -10.70 0.81 17.04
C ALA A 279 -10.75 1.06 15.52
N HIS A 280 -10.24 0.12 14.72
CA HIS A 280 -10.33 0.19 13.26
C HIS A 280 -11.79 0.29 12.80
N LYS A 281 -12.66 -0.61 13.28
CA LYS A 281 -14.10 -0.59 12.95
C LYS A 281 -14.74 0.74 13.32
N GLU A 282 -14.43 1.29 14.49
CA GLU A 282 -14.96 2.59 14.94
C GLU A 282 -14.48 3.75 14.04
N ILE A 283 -13.19 3.77 13.67
CA ILE A 283 -12.62 4.79 12.78
C ILE A 283 -13.28 4.74 11.39
N MET A 284 -13.52 3.53 10.88
CA MET A 284 -14.15 3.33 9.58
C MET A 284 -15.64 3.72 9.61
N GLN A 285 -16.35 3.40 10.70
CA GLN A 285 -17.79 3.65 10.85
C GLN A 285 -18.15 5.06 11.33
N LYS A 286 -17.23 5.84 11.91
CA LYS A 286 -17.49 7.24 12.27
C LYS A 286 -17.68 8.10 11.01
N PRO A 287 -18.81 8.80 10.84
CA PRO A 287 -18.85 9.94 9.93
C PRO A 287 -17.88 11.00 10.48
N ASN A 288 -17.10 11.66 9.61
CA ASN A 288 -16.34 12.81 10.06
C ASN A 288 -17.35 13.81 10.61
N ASN A 289 -17.20 14.19 11.88
CA ASN A 289 -17.88 15.38 12.39
C ASN A 289 -17.43 16.51 11.46
N ALA A 290 -18.35 17.01 10.63
CA ALA A 290 -18.16 18.29 9.99
C ALA A 290 -17.97 19.29 11.14
N GLU A 291 -16.79 19.90 11.21
CA GLU A 291 -16.51 20.98 12.16
C GLU A 291 -17.59 22.06 12.00
N GLU A 292 -18.21 22.43 13.13
CA GLU A 292 -19.00 23.66 13.30
C GLU A 292 -18.13 24.92 13.19
#